data_AF-A0A1M7AHK5-F1
#
_entry.id   AF-A0A1M7AHK5-F1
#
_cell.length_a   1.000
_cell.length_b   1.000
_cell.length_c   1.000
_cell.angle_alpha   90.00
_cell.angle_beta   90.00
_cell.angle_gamma   90.00
#
_symmetry.space_group_name_H-M   'P 1'
#
loop_
_entity.id
_entity.type
_entity.pdbx_description
1 polymer ?
#
loop_
_entity_poly.entity_id
_entity_poly.type
_entity_poly.pdbx_seq_one_letter_code
_entity_poly.pdbx_strand_id
1 'polypeptide(L)'
;MKISEMRNVFAFCLGSLALLAGCGGFTEDVNGNIVEGTPADVNQMESRYARARFMESGPIIVDEVHDSVTLIYETIGDCRKDNGSFFYDPNYYYSYSRTYAYSFRGDTLLLTHHYVPDTYEVDQTEFDESFVLVGGTPGKLDGIWFWTQCRYREERMYCGNDNYDTYIKFDGGKMEYRIADRDSFDYIETPFMGELYRFMNDSYSTIDFGDIFYHDDTEYWRESNDISILDKTNRSVTYVSENRIFNLYVNYASSMDSVSVTLTSEGVTCVGEYKYIEMTPPELCNEDNADYIWGEGTGHSNYIKTNRLEFEACINGILGRSRE
;
A
#
# COMPACT_ATOMS: atom_id res chain seq x y z
N MET A 1 -27.77 40.03 -44.05
CA MET A 1 -28.20 40.06 -45.46
C MET A 1 -27.04 39.58 -46.33
N LYS A 2 -27.31 38.68 -47.29
CA LYS A 2 -26.41 37.74 -48.03
C LYS A 2 -25.97 36.55 -47.16
N ILE A 3 -26.37 35.28 -47.35
CA ILE A 3 -26.84 34.45 -48.49
C ILE A 3 -25.93 34.50 -49.71
N SER A 4 -25.10 33.45 -49.87
CA SER A 4 -25.14 32.51 -51.00
C SER A 4 -24.14 31.36 -50.70
N GLU A 5 -24.60 30.13 -50.45
CA GLU A 5 -24.71 29.04 -51.45
C GLU A 5 -23.34 28.41 -51.80
N MET A 6 -23.15 27.10 -51.97
CA MET A 6 -23.98 25.91 -51.85
C MET A 6 -23.05 24.71 -52.13
N ARG A 7 -23.31 23.58 -51.44
CA ARG A 7 -23.38 22.21 -51.97
C ARG A 7 -22.10 21.53 -52.55
N ASN A 8 -21.91 20.21 -52.49
CA ASN A 8 -22.58 19.04 -51.88
C ASN A 8 -21.85 17.79 -52.47
N VAL A 9 -22.13 16.61 -51.90
CA VAL A 9 -22.12 15.27 -52.57
C VAL A 9 -20.75 14.53 -52.64
N PHE A 10 -20.52 13.24 -52.30
CA PHE A 10 -21.21 11.98 -51.88
C PHE A 10 -20.16 11.23 -51.00
N ALA A 11 -20.39 10.58 -49.85
CA ALA A 11 -21.18 9.39 -49.47
C ALA A 11 -20.87 8.06 -50.22
N PHE A 12 -20.98 6.97 -49.46
CA PHE A 12 -20.88 5.51 -49.77
C PHE A 12 -19.50 4.85 -49.53
N CYS A 13 -19.37 3.70 -48.87
CA CYS A 13 -20.25 2.88 -48.02
C CYS A 13 -19.47 1.63 -47.51
N LEU A 14 -19.92 1.05 -46.39
CA LEU A 14 -19.89 -0.38 -45.95
C LEU A 14 -18.58 -1.20 -46.07
N GLY A 15 -18.19 -2.09 -45.16
CA GLY A 15 -18.82 -2.77 -44.02
C GLY A 15 -17.76 -3.75 -43.46
N SER A 16 -17.87 -4.29 -42.25
CA SER A 16 -18.56 -5.57 -42.02
C SER A 16 -18.61 -5.89 -40.53
N LEU A 17 -19.77 -6.36 -40.10
CA LEU A 17 -20.04 -7.11 -38.87
C LEU A 17 -19.17 -8.37 -38.75
N ALA A 18 -18.77 -8.70 -37.52
CA ALA A 18 -18.78 -10.08 -37.04
C ALA A 18 -19.15 -10.10 -35.54
N LEU A 19 -20.44 -10.40 -35.29
CA LEU A 19 -20.94 -10.95 -34.04
C LEU A 19 -20.63 -12.45 -34.05
N LEU A 20 -19.94 -12.94 -33.02
CA LEU A 20 -20.03 -14.33 -32.59
C LEU A 20 -20.35 -14.34 -31.09
N ALA A 21 -21.57 -14.75 -30.79
CA ALA A 21 -21.96 -15.26 -29.49
C ALA A 21 -21.47 -16.72 -29.37
N GLY A 22 -21.01 -17.10 -28.19
CA GLY A 22 -20.71 -18.49 -27.81
C GLY A 22 -20.51 -18.59 -26.30
N CYS A 23 -21.49 -19.17 -25.62
CA CYS A 23 -21.44 -19.46 -24.18
C CYS A 23 -20.51 -20.64 -23.87
N GLY A 24 -19.92 -20.60 -22.67
CA GLY A 24 -19.69 -21.77 -21.82
C GLY A 24 -18.29 -22.38 -21.83
N GLY A 25 -17.73 -22.58 -20.63
CA GLY A 25 -16.68 -23.57 -20.39
C GLY A 25 -15.56 -23.07 -19.48
N PHE A 26 -15.63 -23.46 -18.21
CA PHE A 26 -14.50 -23.47 -17.28
C PHE A 26 -13.36 -24.38 -17.78
N THR A 27 -12.17 -24.10 -17.20
CA THR A 27 -10.90 -24.86 -17.14
C THR A 27 -10.05 -24.92 -18.41
N GLU A 28 -8.88 -24.28 -18.37
CA GLU A 28 -7.64 -25.00 -18.05
C GLU A 28 -6.51 -24.00 -17.71
N ASP A 29 -5.81 -24.32 -16.62
CA ASP A 29 -4.55 -23.71 -16.19
C ASP A 29 -3.54 -23.67 -17.34
N VAL A 30 -3.04 -22.48 -17.64
CA VAL A 30 -1.70 -22.35 -18.22
C VAL A 30 -0.87 -21.60 -17.21
N ASN A 31 -0.19 -22.40 -16.40
CA ASN A 31 0.95 -22.03 -15.60
C ASN A 31 2.04 -21.50 -16.55
N GLY A 32 2.00 -20.19 -16.79
CA GLY A 32 3.05 -19.46 -17.47
C GLY A 32 3.63 -18.49 -16.45
N ASN A 33 4.84 -18.76 -16.00
CA ASN A 33 5.68 -17.80 -15.27
C ASN A 33 5.79 -16.52 -16.11
N ILE A 34 4.88 -15.58 -15.90
CA ILE A 34 5.06 -14.19 -16.31
C ILE A 34 5.86 -13.59 -15.16
N VAL A 35 7.14 -13.35 -15.42
CA VAL A 35 7.87 -12.31 -14.71
C VAL A 35 7.11 -11.01 -14.99
N GLU A 36 6.26 -10.58 -14.06
CA GLU A 36 5.57 -9.28 -14.13
C GLU A 36 6.63 -8.18 -13.99
N GLY A 37 7.15 -7.79 -15.14
CA GLY A 37 8.26 -6.87 -15.28
C GLY A 37 8.60 -6.73 -16.76
N THR A 38 7.61 -6.39 -17.58
CA THR A 38 7.87 -5.83 -18.91
C THR A 38 7.61 -4.33 -18.87
N PRO A 39 8.38 -3.50 -19.60
CA PRO A 39 8.23 -2.05 -19.58
C PRO A 39 6.78 -1.73 -19.94
N ALA A 40 6.05 -1.16 -18.98
CA ALA A 40 4.67 -0.79 -19.19
C ALA A 40 4.62 0.17 -20.39
N ASP A 41 3.84 -0.19 -21.40
CA ASP A 41 3.38 0.74 -22.43
C ASP A 41 2.96 2.04 -21.72
N VAL A 42 3.51 3.18 -22.12
CA VAL A 42 3.28 4.48 -21.45
C VAL A 42 1.78 4.75 -21.27
N ASN A 43 0.94 4.25 -22.19
CA ASN A 43 -0.51 4.33 -22.11
C ASN A 43 -1.11 3.56 -20.91
N GLN A 44 -0.50 2.43 -20.52
CA GLN A 44 -0.90 1.69 -19.33
C GLN A 44 -0.49 2.42 -18.05
N MET A 45 0.71 3.02 -18.01
CA MET A 45 1.21 3.78 -16.84
C MET A 45 0.29 4.95 -16.48
N GLU A 46 -0.04 5.79 -17.47
CA GLU A 46 -0.99 6.90 -17.32
C GLU A 46 -2.35 6.42 -16.77
N SER A 47 -2.86 5.31 -17.33
CA SER A 47 -4.15 4.76 -16.89
C SER A 47 -4.12 4.20 -15.47
N ARG A 48 -3.00 3.61 -15.03
CA ARG A 48 -2.83 3.06 -13.68
C ARG A 48 -2.69 4.20 -12.68
N TYR A 49 -1.85 5.19 -12.97
CA TYR A 49 -1.71 6.40 -12.17
C TYR A 49 -3.05 7.15 -11.99
N ALA A 50 -3.83 7.28 -13.07
CA ALA A 50 -5.12 7.95 -13.02
C ALA A 50 -6.15 7.23 -12.12
N ARG A 51 -6.05 5.91 -11.97
CA ARG A 51 -6.90 5.10 -11.07
C ARG A 51 -6.36 5.00 -9.65
N ALA A 52 -5.07 5.23 -9.44
CA ALA A 52 -4.43 5.21 -8.13
C ALA A 52 -5.00 6.32 -7.23
N ARG A 53 -5.11 6.03 -5.93
CA ARG A 53 -5.59 6.95 -4.92
C ARG A 53 -4.52 8.02 -4.65
N PHE A 54 -4.95 9.27 -4.63
CA PHE A 54 -4.12 10.39 -4.18
C PHE A 54 -3.78 10.22 -2.71
N MET A 55 -2.50 10.37 -2.37
CA MET A 55 -2.01 10.29 -1.00
C MET A 55 -1.46 11.66 -0.57
N GLU A 56 -0.52 12.21 -1.33
CA GLU A 56 0.13 13.48 -0.96
C GLU A 56 0.67 14.24 -2.20
N SER A 57 0.89 15.54 -2.03
CA SER A 57 1.49 16.42 -3.04
C SER A 57 2.43 17.42 -2.37
N GLY A 58 3.44 17.91 -3.08
CA GLY A 58 4.35 18.91 -2.53
C GLY A 58 5.33 19.49 -3.54
N PRO A 59 6.11 20.52 -3.18
CA PRO A 59 7.10 21.10 -4.07
C PRO A 59 8.32 20.19 -4.24
N ILE A 60 8.99 20.33 -5.39
CA ILE A 60 10.32 19.76 -5.62
C ILE A 60 11.34 20.86 -5.90
N ILE A 61 12.55 20.68 -5.39
CA ILE A 61 13.69 21.54 -5.69
C ILE A 61 14.72 20.69 -6.43
N VAL A 62 14.96 21.00 -7.71
CA VAL A 62 15.94 20.32 -8.54
C VAL A 62 17.21 21.15 -8.61
N ASP A 63 18.33 20.56 -8.24
CA ASP A 63 19.67 21.11 -8.47
C ASP A 63 20.34 20.30 -9.59
N GLU A 64 20.22 20.82 -10.81
CA GLU A 64 20.81 20.22 -12.02
C GLU A 64 22.35 20.26 -12.02
N VAL A 65 22.99 21.10 -11.21
CA VAL A 65 24.46 21.18 -11.16
C VAL A 65 25.05 20.01 -10.38
N HIS A 66 24.32 19.53 -9.38
CA HIS A 66 24.74 18.44 -8.49
C HIS A 66 23.92 17.16 -8.69
N ASP A 67 23.11 17.09 -9.75
CA ASP A 67 22.20 15.98 -10.04
C ASP A 67 21.41 15.55 -8.79
N SER A 68 20.82 16.52 -8.07
CA SER A 68 20.05 16.24 -6.86
C SER A 68 18.63 16.80 -6.92
N VAL A 69 17.71 16.10 -6.27
CA VAL A 69 16.31 16.48 -6.15
C VAL A 69 15.89 16.40 -4.69
N THR A 70 15.29 17.47 -4.19
CA THR A 70 14.68 17.52 -2.86
C THR A 70 13.18 17.47 -3.01
N LEU A 71 12.58 16.41 -2.47
CA LEU A 71 11.13 16.26 -2.35
C LEU A 71 10.71 16.88 -1.02
N ILE A 72 9.74 17.80 -1.06
CA ILE A 72 9.19 18.44 0.13
C ILE A 72 7.76 17.94 0.27
N TYR A 73 7.48 17.32 1.41
CA TYR A 73 6.19 16.79 1.77
C TYR A 73 5.55 17.75 2.76
N GLU A 74 4.46 18.38 2.36
CA GLU A 74 3.79 19.43 3.12
C GLU A 74 2.45 18.94 3.63
N THR A 75 2.22 19.12 4.92
CA THR A 75 0.93 18.94 5.58
C THR A 75 0.34 20.32 5.86
N ILE A 76 -0.83 20.58 5.30
CA ILE A 76 -1.61 21.79 5.55
C ILE A 76 -2.88 21.40 6.28
N GLY A 77 -3.01 21.92 7.50
CA GLY A 77 -4.09 21.60 8.41
C GLY A 77 -3.85 20.28 9.15
N ASP A 78 -4.20 20.26 10.44
CA ASP A 78 -4.04 19.08 11.29
C ASP A 78 -5.05 19.09 12.44
N CYS A 79 -5.33 17.90 12.98
CA CYS A 79 -6.11 17.78 14.19
C CYS A 79 -5.24 18.05 15.41
N ARG A 80 -5.59 19.08 16.19
CA ARG A 80 -4.82 19.54 17.34
C ARG A 80 -5.64 19.38 18.62
N LYS A 81 -4.93 19.27 19.74
CA LYS A 81 -5.55 19.23 21.07
C LYS A 81 -5.16 20.47 21.87
N ASP A 82 -6.15 21.25 22.30
CA ASP A 82 -5.97 22.40 23.20
C ASP A 82 -6.94 22.28 24.38
N ASN A 83 -6.43 22.54 25.58
CA ASN A 83 -7.20 22.46 26.84
C ASN A 83 -8.03 21.17 27.02
N GLY A 84 -7.54 20.06 26.47
CA GLY A 84 -8.19 18.75 26.55
C GLY A 84 -9.16 18.44 25.41
N SER A 85 -9.47 19.40 24.53
CA SER A 85 -10.39 19.21 23.41
C SER A 85 -9.69 19.24 22.05
N PHE A 86 -10.15 18.39 21.14
CA PHE A 86 -9.74 18.31 19.76
C PHE A 86 -10.41 19.38 18.90
N PHE A 87 -9.61 20.02 18.05
CA PHE A 87 -10.06 20.97 17.05
C PHE A 87 -9.16 20.87 15.82
N TYR A 88 -9.73 21.09 14.64
CA TYR A 88 -8.94 21.15 13.42
C TYR A 88 -8.31 22.54 13.26
N ASP A 89 -6.99 22.62 13.20
CA ASP A 89 -6.27 23.86 12.91
C ASP A 89 -5.94 23.90 11.41
N PRO A 90 -6.69 24.66 10.58
CA PRO A 90 -6.42 24.74 9.15
C PRO A 90 -5.13 25.51 8.82
N ASN A 91 -4.54 26.21 9.79
CA ASN A 91 -3.29 26.96 9.61
C ASN A 91 -2.07 26.16 10.09
N TYR A 92 -2.27 24.99 10.67
CA TYR A 92 -1.16 24.12 11.01
C TYR A 92 -0.36 23.81 9.75
N TYR A 93 0.95 23.92 9.86
CA TYR A 93 1.88 23.62 8.79
C TYR A 93 3.01 22.77 9.34
N TYR A 94 3.19 21.60 8.73
CA TYR A 94 4.34 20.76 8.93
C TYR A 94 4.92 20.42 7.57
N SER A 95 6.23 20.37 7.48
CA SER A 95 6.89 19.86 6.28
C SER A 95 8.11 19.08 6.67
N TYR A 96 8.30 17.95 6.02
CA TYR A 96 9.57 17.25 6.00
C TYR A 96 10.05 17.19 4.55
N SER A 97 11.37 17.06 4.38
CA SER A 97 11.96 17.02 3.06
C SER A 97 13.02 15.95 3.00
N ARG A 98 13.14 15.31 1.84
CA ARG A 98 14.16 14.31 1.61
C ARG A 98 14.88 14.62 0.30
N THR A 99 16.20 14.74 0.40
CA THR A 99 17.07 14.97 -0.75
C THR A 99 17.62 13.64 -1.24
N TYR A 100 17.64 13.51 -2.57
CA TYR A 100 18.17 12.37 -3.30
C TYR A 100 19.17 12.86 -4.35
N ALA A 101 20.25 12.14 -4.55
CA ALA A 101 20.97 12.19 -5.82
C ALA A 101 20.12 11.44 -6.85
N TYR A 102 20.00 11.94 -8.08
CA TYR A 102 19.23 11.27 -9.13
C TYR A 102 20.11 10.91 -10.32
N SER A 103 19.78 9.81 -11.01
CA SER A 103 20.46 9.43 -12.25
C SER A 103 19.54 8.63 -13.17
N PHE A 104 19.82 8.66 -14.48
CA PHE A 104 19.07 7.91 -15.48
C PHE A 104 19.86 6.72 -16.02
N ARG A 105 19.19 5.57 -16.12
CA ARG A 105 19.71 4.36 -16.77
C ARG A 105 18.66 3.87 -17.77
N GLY A 106 18.71 4.39 -19.00
CA GLY A 106 17.67 4.11 -19.99
C GLY A 106 16.33 4.72 -19.59
N ASP A 107 15.31 3.88 -19.45
CA ASP A 107 13.94 4.21 -18.99
C ASP A 107 13.77 4.14 -17.47
N THR A 108 14.88 3.98 -16.74
CA THR A 108 14.89 3.92 -15.28
C THR A 108 15.47 5.20 -14.69
N LEU A 109 14.75 5.78 -13.75
CA LEU A 109 15.22 6.81 -12.83
C LEU A 109 15.66 6.15 -11.52
N LEU A 110 16.85 6.47 -11.04
CA LEU A 110 17.32 6.09 -9.72
C LEU A 110 17.31 7.31 -8.82
N LEU A 111 16.70 7.19 -7.64
CA LEU A 111 16.78 8.17 -6.55
C LEU A 111 17.62 7.57 -5.42
N THR A 112 18.80 8.11 -5.18
CA THR A 112 19.75 7.60 -4.18
C THR A 112 19.74 8.48 -2.94
N HIS A 113 19.45 7.88 -1.79
CA HIS A 113 19.53 8.51 -0.48
C HIS A 113 20.74 7.97 0.28
N HIS A 114 21.55 8.88 0.83
CA HIS A 114 22.68 8.55 1.68
C HIS A 114 22.22 8.51 3.14
N TYR A 115 22.17 7.32 3.73
CA TYR A 115 21.82 7.15 5.13
C TYR A 115 23.05 7.32 6.01
N VAL A 116 22.97 8.30 6.91
CA VAL A 116 23.95 8.50 7.98
C VAL A 116 23.35 7.97 9.27
N PRO A 117 23.90 6.89 9.87
CA PRO A 117 23.42 6.34 11.13
C PRO A 117 23.36 7.38 12.23
N ASP A 118 22.36 7.29 13.10
CA ASP A 118 22.37 8.09 14.33
C ASP A 118 23.54 7.65 15.22
N THR A 119 24.10 8.59 15.96
CA THR A 119 25.13 8.39 16.99
C THR A 119 24.78 7.33 18.04
N TYR A 120 23.49 7.00 18.20
CA TYR A 120 23.00 5.97 19.11
C TYR A 120 22.92 4.56 18.49
N GLU A 121 23.10 4.44 17.17
CA GLU A 121 23.08 3.16 16.43
C GLU A 121 24.51 2.72 16.11
N VAL A 122 25.27 2.42 17.17
CA VAL A 122 26.72 2.22 17.16
C VAL A 122 27.23 1.13 16.20
N ASP A 123 26.34 0.25 15.74
CA ASP A 123 26.66 -0.88 14.85
C ASP A 123 26.22 -0.68 13.39
N GLN A 124 25.62 0.45 13.03
CA GLN A 124 25.25 0.76 11.65
C GLN A 124 26.35 1.57 10.97
N THR A 125 26.68 1.19 9.73
CA THR A 125 27.59 1.94 8.85
C THR A 125 26.78 2.80 7.89
N GLU A 126 27.33 3.93 7.46
CA GLU A 126 26.75 4.73 6.37
C GLU A 126 26.54 3.86 5.13
N PHE A 127 25.40 4.02 4.46
CA PHE A 127 25.11 3.30 3.22
C PHE A 127 24.26 4.14 2.27
N ASP A 128 24.43 3.87 0.99
CA ASP A 128 23.57 4.41 -0.06
C ASP A 128 22.44 3.43 -0.37
N GLU A 129 21.22 3.95 -0.43
CA GLU A 129 20.05 3.23 -0.89
C GLU A 129 19.48 3.92 -2.13
N SER A 130 19.41 3.20 -3.25
CA SER A 130 18.86 3.70 -4.51
C SER A 130 17.51 3.09 -4.80
N PHE A 131 16.48 3.93 -4.82
CA PHE A 131 15.12 3.57 -5.19
C PHE A 131 15.00 3.53 -6.72
N VAL A 132 14.36 2.48 -7.22
CA VAL A 132 14.23 2.23 -8.67
C VAL A 132 12.85 2.67 -9.14
N LEU A 133 12.84 3.64 -10.06
CA LEU A 133 11.65 4.23 -10.64
C LEU A 133 11.63 3.93 -12.15
N VAL A 134 10.56 3.32 -12.66
CA VAL A 134 10.45 2.89 -14.07
C VAL A 134 9.35 3.66 -14.78
N GLY A 135 9.59 4.04 -16.03
CA GLY A 135 8.64 4.74 -16.88
C GLY A 135 9.14 6.12 -17.27
N GLY A 136 8.28 7.14 -17.15
CA GLY A 136 8.62 8.51 -17.50
C GLY A 136 9.16 8.69 -18.92
N THR A 137 9.90 9.78 -19.11
CA THR A 137 10.68 10.00 -20.34
C THR A 137 12.17 9.84 -20.02
N PRO A 138 12.91 8.98 -20.73
CA PRO A 138 14.35 8.82 -20.53
C PRO A 138 15.11 10.15 -20.48
N GLY A 139 15.88 10.36 -19.42
CA GLY A 139 16.71 11.56 -19.24
C GLY A 139 15.95 12.83 -18.82
N LYS A 140 14.67 12.75 -18.46
CA LYS A 140 13.88 13.89 -17.96
C LYS A 140 13.24 13.54 -16.64
N LEU A 141 13.37 14.38 -15.62
CA LEU A 141 12.71 14.14 -14.33
C LEU A 141 11.18 14.24 -14.45
N ASP A 142 10.68 15.27 -15.14
CA ASP A 142 9.24 15.45 -15.34
C ASP A 142 8.61 14.23 -16.05
N GLY A 143 7.58 13.67 -15.46
CA GLY A 143 6.91 12.45 -15.90
C GLY A 143 6.25 11.68 -14.77
N ILE A 144 5.53 10.63 -15.12
CA ILE A 144 4.96 9.66 -14.18
C ILE A 144 5.91 8.48 -14.08
N TRP A 145 6.28 8.16 -12.84
CA TRP A 145 7.21 7.12 -12.49
C TRP A 145 6.53 6.09 -11.60
N PHE A 146 6.64 4.82 -11.96
CA PHE A 146 6.30 3.73 -11.07
C PHE A 146 7.49 3.48 -10.14
N TRP A 147 7.28 3.75 -8.85
CA TRP A 147 8.27 3.48 -7.82
C TRP A 147 8.20 2.00 -7.48
N THR A 148 9.19 1.24 -7.94
CA THR A 148 9.22 -0.20 -7.70
C THR A 148 9.53 -0.49 -6.24
N GLN A 149 9.07 -1.62 -5.73
CA GLN A 149 9.43 -2.07 -4.37
C GLN A 149 10.88 -2.56 -4.27
N CYS A 150 11.62 -2.53 -5.38
CA CYS A 150 13.03 -2.86 -5.42
C CYS A 150 13.88 -1.62 -5.14
N ARG A 151 14.85 -1.79 -4.25
CA ARG A 151 15.89 -0.82 -3.94
C ARG A 151 17.25 -1.48 -3.97
N TYR A 152 18.24 -0.76 -4.46
CA TYR A 152 19.63 -1.15 -4.31
C TYR A 152 20.14 -0.63 -2.97
N ARG A 153 20.75 -1.48 -2.17
CA ARG A 153 21.61 -1.05 -1.07
C ARG A 153 23.01 -1.50 -1.41
N GLU A 154 23.92 -0.54 -1.53
CA GLU A 154 25.25 -0.74 -2.13
C GLU A 154 25.12 -1.31 -3.57
N GLU A 155 25.36 -2.61 -3.75
CA GLU A 155 25.27 -3.32 -5.04
C GLU A 155 24.22 -4.43 -5.06
N ARG A 156 23.51 -4.65 -3.94
CA ARG A 156 22.50 -5.71 -3.82
C ARG A 156 21.12 -5.14 -3.99
N MET A 157 20.31 -5.81 -4.81
CA MET A 157 18.90 -5.49 -4.97
C MET A 157 18.08 -6.20 -3.89
N TYR A 158 17.25 -5.42 -3.21
CA TYR A 158 16.26 -5.87 -2.24
C TYR A 158 14.90 -5.47 -2.76
N CYS A 159 14.00 -6.44 -2.97
CA CYS A 159 12.64 -6.17 -3.38
C CYS A 159 11.71 -6.50 -2.23
N GLY A 160 10.93 -5.49 -1.80
CA GLY A 160 9.72 -5.73 -1.03
C GLY A 160 8.65 -6.37 -1.89
N ASN A 161 7.58 -6.84 -1.25
CA ASN A 161 6.40 -7.33 -1.93
C ASN A 161 5.14 -6.74 -1.26
N ASP A 162 5.13 -5.43 -0.98
CA ASP A 162 4.02 -4.76 -0.30
C ASP A 162 2.73 -4.83 -1.14
N ASN A 163 1.59 -4.66 -0.49
CA ASN A 163 0.29 -4.87 -1.13
C ASN A 163 -0.19 -3.71 -2.04
N TYR A 164 0.67 -2.72 -2.29
CA TYR A 164 0.38 -1.56 -3.11
C TYR A 164 1.47 -1.27 -4.14
N ASP A 165 1.03 -0.75 -5.27
CA ASP A 165 1.86 -0.08 -6.27
C ASP A 165 1.97 1.40 -5.96
N THR A 166 3.19 1.92 -6.01
CA THR A 166 3.47 3.33 -5.77
C THR A 166 3.77 4.06 -7.08
N TYR A 167 3.17 5.24 -7.24
CA TYR A 167 3.45 6.12 -8.36
C TYR A 167 3.80 7.52 -7.87
N ILE A 168 4.82 8.12 -8.49
CA ILE A 168 5.19 9.50 -8.27
C ILE A 168 5.18 10.24 -9.61
N LYS A 169 4.51 11.39 -9.65
CA LYS A 169 4.54 12.29 -10.80
C LYS A 169 5.37 13.51 -10.47
N PHE A 170 6.36 13.82 -11.30
CA PHE A 170 7.06 15.10 -11.29
C PHE A 170 6.51 15.99 -12.41
N ASP A 171 6.11 17.21 -12.08
CA ASP A 171 5.49 18.15 -13.01
C ASP A 171 5.85 19.59 -12.65
N GLY A 172 6.86 20.15 -13.33
CA GLY A 172 7.14 21.59 -13.30
C GLY A 172 7.42 22.14 -11.90
N GLY A 173 8.20 21.42 -11.08
CA GLY A 173 8.54 21.84 -9.72
C GLY A 173 7.57 21.34 -8.64
N LYS A 174 6.68 20.40 -8.96
CA LYS A 174 5.81 19.71 -8.00
C LYS A 174 5.93 18.20 -8.11
N MET A 175 5.67 17.52 -7.00
CA MET A 175 5.44 16.08 -6.95
C MET A 175 4.02 15.76 -6.52
N GLU A 176 3.53 14.61 -6.98
CA GLU A 176 2.27 14.00 -6.55
C GLU A 176 2.48 12.49 -6.37
N TYR A 177 2.19 12.00 -5.17
CA TYR A 177 2.33 10.62 -4.76
C TYR A 177 0.96 9.93 -4.74
N ARG A 178 0.88 8.76 -5.36
CA ARG A 178 -0.35 7.95 -5.43
C ARG A 178 -0.04 6.49 -5.18
N ILE A 179 -1.01 5.78 -4.60
CA ILE A 179 -0.93 4.32 -4.42
C ILE A 179 -2.14 3.61 -5.03
N ALA A 180 -1.91 2.39 -5.53
CA ALA A 180 -2.97 1.51 -6.00
C ALA A 180 -2.84 0.14 -5.33
N ASP A 181 -3.95 -0.43 -4.88
CA ASP A 181 -3.97 -1.78 -4.31
C ASP A 181 -3.58 -2.81 -5.38
N ARG A 182 -2.82 -3.83 -4.97
CA ARG A 182 -2.49 -4.98 -5.81
C ARG A 182 -3.51 -6.09 -5.64
N ASP A 183 -4.28 -6.34 -6.69
CA ASP A 183 -5.29 -7.41 -6.70
C ASP A 183 -4.70 -8.80 -6.46
N SER A 184 -3.44 -9.01 -6.86
CA SER A 184 -2.73 -10.30 -6.75
C SER A 184 -2.00 -10.50 -5.42
N PHE A 185 -2.00 -9.53 -4.50
CA PHE A 185 -1.28 -9.66 -3.23
C PHE A 185 -1.82 -10.81 -2.38
N ASP A 186 -0.91 -11.63 -1.84
CA ASP A 186 -1.24 -12.76 -0.97
C ASP A 186 -1.31 -12.31 0.49
N TYR A 187 -2.50 -11.97 0.94
CA TYR A 187 -2.76 -11.56 2.33
C TYR A 187 -2.54 -12.70 3.34
N ILE A 188 -2.38 -13.94 2.86
CA ILE A 188 -2.08 -15.09 3.71
C ILE A 188 -0.56 -15.22 3.95
N GLU A 189 0.27 -14.55 3.17
CA GLU A 189 1.74 -14.46 3.36
C GLU A 189 2.12 -13.06 3.84
N THR A 190 1.69 -12.75 5.07
CA THR A 190 1.88 -11.46 5.73
C THR A 190 2.34 -11.64 7.17
N PRO A 191 3.06 -10.68 7.78
CA PRO A 191 3.41 -10.76 9.18
C PRO A 191 2.18 -10.89 10.09
N PHE A 192 1.04 -10.27 9.74
CA PHE A 192 -0.25 -10.47 10.41
C PHE A 192 -0.62 -11.96 10.56
N MET A 193 -0.41 -12.77 9.53
CA MET A 193 -0.68 -14.21 9.61
C MET A 193 0.32 -14.95 10.49
N GLY A 194 1.60 -14.58 10.42
CA GLY A 194 2.62 -15.09 11.33
C GLY A 194 2.29 -14.81 12.80
N GLU A 195 1.86 -13.58 13.10
CA GLU A 195 1.40 -13.18 14.42
C GLU A 195 0.13 -13.91 14.85
N LEU A 196 -0.83 -14.11 13.95
CA LEU A 196 -2.03 -14.90 14.23
C LEU A 196 -1.66 -16.34 14.60
N TYR A 197 -0.76 -17.00 13.85
CA TYR A 197 -0.30 -18.35 14.16
C TYR A 197 0.37 -18.43 15.53
N ARG A 198 1.21 -17.46 15.86
CA ARG A 198 1.88 -17.37 17.16
C ARG A 198 0.91 -17.09 18.30
N PHE A 199 -0.03 -16.17 18.09
CA PHE A 199 -1.09 -15.85 19.04
C PHE A 199 -1.95 -17.09 19.34
N MET A 200 -2.33 -17.85 18.30
CA MET A 200 -3.07 -19.09 18.46
C MET A 200 -2.31 -20.18 19.22
N ASN A 201 -0.99 -20.10 19.36
CA ASN A 201 -0.18 -21.05 20.14
C ASN A 201 0.37 -20.43 21.44
N ASP A 202 -0.16 -19.28 21.87
CA ASP A 202 0.23 -18.58 23.10
C ASP A 202 1.72 -18.12 23.12
N SER A 203 2.35 -18.05 21.95
CA SER A 203 3.75 -17.59 21.78
C SER A 203 3.85 -16.11 21.44
N TYR A 204 2.70 -15.42 21.37
CA TYR A 204 2.61 -13.99 21.14
C TYR A 204 1.33 -13.41 21.75
N SER A 205 1.43 -12.22 22.32
CA SER A 205 0.37 -11.63 23.14
C SER A 205 -0.65 -10.82 22.36
N THR A 206 -0.32 -10.40 21.13
CA THR A 206 -1.10 -9.40 20.38
C THR A 206 -1.01 -9.66 18.87
N ILE A 207 -1.98 -9.20 18.10
CA ILE A 207 -1.98 -9.26 16.63
C ILE A 207 -2.05 -7.83 16.07
N ASP A 208 -1.09 -7.41 15.26
CA ASP A 208 -1.12 -6.11 14.58
C ASP A 208 -1.78 -6.21 13.21
N PHE A 209 -2.89 -5.49 13.05
CA PHE A 209 -3.59 -5.40 11.77
C PHE A 209 -2.85 -4.55 10.73
N GLY A 210 -1.98 -3.63 11.16
CA GLY A 210 -1.17 -2.80 10.27
C GLY A 210 -0.22 -3.63 9.40
N ASP A 211 0.17 -4.81 9.89
CA ASP A 211 1.12 -5.69 9.23
C ASP A 211 0.53 -6.51 8.08
N ILE A 212 -0.79 -6.51 7.91
CA ILE A 212 -1.44 -7.26 6.82
C ILE A 212 -1.12 -6.70 5.43
N PHE A 213 -0.53 -5.51 5.36
CA PHE A 213 -0.20 -4.82 4.11
C PHE A 213 1.22 -5.12 3.60
N TYR A 214 2.02 -5.84 4.39
CA TYR A 214 3.39 -6.20 4.05
C TYR A 214 3.50 -7.70 3.80
N HIS A 215 4.37 -8.08 2.87
CA HIS A 215 4.63 -9.50 2.63
C HIS A 215 5.64 -10.05 3.64
N ASP A 216 5.39 -11.26 4.12
CA ASP A 216 6.35 -12.06 4.88
C ASP A 216 6.20 -13.53 4.48
N ASP A 217 7.28 -14.30 4.57
CA ASP A 217 7.23 -15.75 4.39
C ASP A 217 6.76 -16.39 5.71
N THR A 218 5.50 -16.82 5.72
CA THR A 218 4.87 -17.31 6.95
C THR A 218 5.19 -18.77 7.25
N GLU A 219 5.96 -19.48 6.39
CA GLU A 219 6.23 -20.91 6.52
C GLU A 219 6.88 -21.25 7.87
N TYR A 220 7.90 -20.48 8.27
CA TYR A 220 8.58 -20.67 9.55
C TYR A 220 7.62 -20.54 10.74
N TRP A 221 6.79 -19.51 10.76
CA TRP A 221 5.83 -19.28 11.85
C TRP A 221 4.72 -20.32 11.87
N ARG A 222 4.26 -20.75 10.70
CA ARG A 222 3.30 -21.85 10.55
C ARG A 222 3.85 -23.14 11.14
N GLU A 223 5.05 -23.55 10.74
CA GLU A 223 5.65 -24.82 11.17
C GLU A 223 6.02 -24.83 12.65
N SER A 224 6.59 -23.73 13.15
CA SER A 224 6.97 -23.61 14.57
C SER A 224 5.78 -23.56 15.52
N ASN A 225 4.56 -23.34 15.02
CA ASN A 225 3.33 -23.31 15.80
C ASN A 225 2.36 -24.46 15.42
N ASP A 226 2.88 -25.54 14.82
CA ASP A 226 2.13 -26.77 14.48
C ASP A 226 0.86 -26.52 13.63
N ILE A 227 0.89 -25.51 12.76
CA ILE A 227 -0.24 -25.16 11.89
C ILE A 227 -0.21 -26.00 10.61
N SER A 228 -1.30 -26.70 10.32
CA SER A 228 -1.45 -27.46 9.06
C SER A 228 -2.47 -26.81 8.13
N ILE A 229 -2.02 -26.30 6.98
CA ILE A 229 -2.91 -25.70 5.96
C ILE A 229 -3.65 -26.81 5.20
N LEU A 230 -4.97 -26.67 5.09
CA LEU A 230 -5.86 -27.56 4.34
C LEU A 230 -6.23 -26.98 2.97
N ASP A 231 -6.47 -25.67 2.92
CA ASP A 231 -6.80 -24.93 1.70
C ASP A 231 -6.32 -23.48 1.82
N LYS A 232 -5.92 -22.87 0.69
CA LYS A 232 -5.38 -21.50 0.66
C LYS A 232 -5.70 -20.82 -0.67
N THR A 233 -6.12 -19.55 -0.56
CA THR A 233 -6.11 -18.56 -1.64
C THR A 233 -5.38 -17.31 -1.16
N ASN A 234 -5.19 -16.32 -2.02
CA ASN A 234 -4.55 -15.04 -1.64
C ASN A 234 -5.34 -14.23 -0.60
N ARG A 235 -6.59 -14.60 -0.29
CA ARG A 235 -7.45 -13.90 0.69
C ARG A 235 -8.07 -14.82 1.72
N SER A 236 -7.80 -16.12 1.68
CA SER A 236 -8.42 -17.08 2.56
C SER A 236 -7.50 -18.22 2.90
N VAL A 237 -7.59 -18.71 4.13
CA VAL A 237 -6.89 -19.92 4.53
C VAL A 237 -7.76 -20.76 5.45
N THR A 238 -7.79 -22.05 5.18
CA THR A 238 -8.32 -23.06 6.09
C THR A 238 -7.15 -23.83 6.66
N TYR A 239 -7.04 -23.89 7.98
CA TYR A 239 -5.93 -24.57 8.64
C TYR A 239 -6.37 -25.26 9.93
N VAL A 240 -5.55 -26.19 10.38
CA VAL A 240 -5.71 -26.90 11.65
C VAL A 240 -4.74 -26.33 12.67
N SER A 241 -5.25 -26.00 13.86
CA SER A 241 -4.46 -25.65 15.06
C SER A 241 -5.10 -26.28 16.29
N GLU A 242 -4.32 -26.88 17.18
CA GLU A 242 -4.80 -27.57 18.39
C GLU A 242 -5.97 -28.56 18.13
N ASN A 243 -5.93 -29.30 17.01
CA ASN A 243 -7.00 -30.21 16.55
C ASN A 243 -8.34 -29.54 16.15
N ARG A 244 -8.36 -28.21 15.96
CA ARG A 244 -9.53 -27.46 15.50
C ARG A 244 -9.29 -26.91 14.11
N ILE A 245 -10.36 -26.82 13.32
CA ILE A 245 -10.32 -26.23 11.98
C ILE A 245 -10.70 -24.76 12.08
N PHE A 246 -9.81 -23.91 11.60
CA PHE A 246 -10.02 -22.47 11.47
C PHE A 246 -10.14 -22.10 10.00
N ASN A 247 -11.05 -21.17 9.68
CA ASN A 247 -11.11 -20.54 8.37
C ASN A 247 -10.97 -19.04 8.55
N LEU A 248 -9.91 -18.46 8.00
CA LEU A 248 -9.72 -17.02 7.91
C LEU A 248 -10.04 -16.53 6.51
N TYR A 249 -10.73 -15.40 6.42
CA TYR A 249 -11.05 -14.70 5.18
C TYR A 249 -10.80 -13.20 5.32
N VAL A 250 -10.10 -12.61 4.37
CA VAL A 250 -9.92 -11.16 4.24
C VAL A 250 -11.11 -10.59 3.46
N ASN A 251 -12.07 -10.01 4.18
CA ASN A 251 -13.32 -9.47 3.61
C ASN A 251 -13.05 -8.34 2.63
N TYR A 252 -12.23 -7.39 3.06
CA TYR A 252 -11.74 -6.29 2.25
C TYR A 252 -10.41 -5.80 2.83
N ALA A 253 -9.60 -5.21 1.97
CA ALA A 253 -8.36 -4.53 2.33
C ALA A 253 -8.14 -3.38 1.33
N SER A 254 -7.79 -2.23 1.88
CA SER A 254 -7.45 -0.98 1.21
C SER A 254 -6.11 -0.56 1.82
N SER A 255 -5.04 -0.63 1.02
CA SER A 255 -3.66 -0.47 1.51
C SER A 255 -3.48 0.85 2.24
N MET A 256 -2.77 0.87 3.37
CA MET A 256 -2.55 2.09 4.17
C MET A 256 -3.84 2.83 4.56
N ASP A 257 -4.97 2.14 4.63
CA ASP A 257 -6.27 2.74 4.94
C ASP A 257 -7.12 1.84 5.82
N SER A 258 -7.53 0.66 5.36
CA SER A 258 -8.42 -0.18 6.17
C SER A 258 -8.42 -1.65 5.77
N VAL A 259 -8.74 -2.50 6.74
CA VAL A 259 -8.89 -3.93 6.54
C VAL A 259 -10.02 -4.48 7.41
N SER A 260 -10.70 -5.50 6.88
CA SER A 260 -11.56 -6.37 7.67
C SER A 260 -11.25 -7.84 7.39
N VAL A 261 -11.16 -8.62 8.45
CA VAL A 261 -10.98 -10.07 8.40
C VAL A 261 -12.08 -10.77 9.18
N THR A 262 -12.31 -12.02 8.83
CA THR A 262 -13.20 -12.91 9.56
C THR A 262 -12.51 -14.24 9.79
N LEU A 263 -12.45 -14.65 11.05
CA LEU A 263 -11.97 -15.95 11.47
C LEU A 263 -13.15 -16.77 12.01
N THR A 264 -13.32 -17.99 11.51
CA THR A 264 -14.39 -18.89 11.96
C THR A 264 -13.82 -20.23 12.42
N SER A 265 -14.36 -20.75 13.51
CA SER A 265 -14.07 -22.09 14.02
C SER A 265 -15.22 -22.56 14.90
N GLU A 266 -15.63 -23.82 14.78
CA GLU A 266 -16.63 -24.46 15.64
C GLU A 266 -17.97 -23.69 15.80
N GLY A 267 -18.39 -22.97 14.74
CA GLY A 267 -19.62 -22.17 14.74
C GLY A 267 -19.50 -20.80 15.40
N VAL A 268 -18.32 -20.41 15.88
CA VAL A 268 -17.99 -19.07 16.35
C VAL A 268 -17.35 -18.27 15.21
N THR A 269 -17.65 -16.97 15.16
CA THR A 269 -17.12 -16.03 14.16
C THR A 269 -16.51 -14.84 14.88
N CYS A 270 -15.22 -14.60 14.64
CA CYS A 270 -14.46 -13.44 15.12
C CYS A 270 -14.23 -12.48 13.96
N VAL A 271 -14.57 -11.21 14.15
CA VAL A 271 -14.40 -10.17 13.14
C VAL A 271 -13.34 -9.19 13.61
N GLY A 272 -12.31 -9.01 12.79
CA GLY A 272 -11.24 -8.04 13.00
C GLY A 272 -11.37 -6.89 12.03
N GLU A 273 -11.21 -5.67 12.50
CA GLU A 273 -11.29 -4.44 11.74
C GLU A 273 -10.18 -3.49 12.17
N TYR A 274 -9.61 -2.82 11.18
CA TYR A 274 -8.61 -1.78 11.36
C TYR A 274 -8.83 -0.69 10.32
N LYS A 275 -8.69 0.54 10.78
CA LYS A 275 -8.73 1.74 9.95
C LYS A 275 -7.63 2.68 10.40
N TYR A 276 -6.86 3.14 9.43
CA TYR A 276 -5.80 4.12 9.54
C TYR A 276 -6.09 5.24 8.54
N ILE A 277 -6.04 6.48 8.99
CA ILE A 277 -5.99 7.63 8.09
C ILE A 277 -4.77 8.44 8.51
N GLU A 278 -3.80 8.50 7.58
CA GLU A 278 -2.70 9.44 7.66
C GLU A 278 -3.26 10.86 7.60
N MET A 279 -2.93 11.70 8.58
CA MET A 279 -3.47 13.05 8.75
C MET A 279 -5.00 13.07 8.97
N THR A 280 -5.39 13.24 10.24
CA THR A 280 -6.78 13.21 10.66
C THR A 280 -7.58 14.34 9.99
N PRO A 281 -8.62 14.03 9.19
CA PRO A 281 -9.39 15.04 8.49
C PRO A 281 -10.34 15.80 9.43
N PRO A 282 -10.82 16.99 9.04
CA PRO A 282 -11.66 17.85 9.89
C PRO A 282 -12.89 17.15 10.47
N GLU A 283 -13.54 16.29 9.69
CA GLU A 283 -14.75 15.56 10.10
C GLU A 283 -14.49 14.50 11.19
N LEU A 284 -13.24 14.03 11.33
CA LEU A 284 -12.84 13.09 12.38
C LEU A 284 -12.18 13.80 13.57
N CYS A 285 -11.81 15.08 13.43
CA CYS A 285 -11.17 15.85 14.49
C CYS A 285 -12.18 16.41 15.51
N ASN A 286 -12.68 15.54 16.39
CA ASN A 286 -13.65 15.91 17.42
C ASN A 286 -13.57 14.96 18.63
N GLU A 287 -14.24 15.34 19.71
CA GLU A 287 -14.24 14.57 20.98
C GLU A 287 -14.80 13.15 20.85
N ASP A 288 -15.78 12.93 19.97
CA ASP A 288 -16.38 11.60 19.79
C ASP A 288 -15.37 10.60 19.20
N ASN A 289 -14.29 11.10 18.60
CA ASN A 289 -13.20 10.31 18.02
C ASN A 289 -11.89 10.39 18.83
N ALA A 290 -11.90 11.00 20.01
CA ALA A 290 -10.70 11.28 20.81
C ALA A 290 -9.80 10.05 21.03
N ASP A 291 -10.39 8.89 21.31
CA ASP A 291 -9.67 7.64 21.58
C ASP A 291 -8.99 7.03 20.34
N TYR A 292 -9.31 7.55 19.15
CA TYR A 292 -8.78 7.09 17.87
C TYR A 292 -7.80 8.07 17.26
N ILE A 293 -7.56 9.24 17.87
CA ILE A 293 -6.65 10.26 17.33
C ILE A 293 -5.30 10.16 18.06
N TRP A 294 -4.25 9.84 17.32
CA TRP A 294 -2.90 9.59 17.82
C TRP A 294 -1.91 10.57 17.21
N GLY A 295 -1.13 11.27 18.04
CA GLY A 295 -0.24 12.36 17.60
C GLY A 295 1.20 12.23 18.06
N GLU A 296 1.73 11.02 18.19
CA GLU A 296 3.10 10.83 18.67
C GLU A 296 4.12 10.77 17.53
N GLY A 297 5.08 11.70 17.54
CA GLY A 297 6.37 11.60 16.84
C GLY A 297 6.43 12.03 15.37
N THR A 298 5.32 12.06 14.62
CA THR A 298 5.34 12.26 13.15
C THR A 298 5.07 13.69 12.67
N GLY A 299 4.84 14.63 13.59
CA GLY A 299 4.53 16.02 13.23
C GLY A 299 3.10 16.25 12.72
N HIS A 300 2.21 15.27 12.82
CA HIS A 300 0.77 15.40 12.53
C HIS A 300 -0.02 14.35 13.34
N SER A 301 -1.34 14.52 13.46
CA SER A 301 -2.21 13.55 14.13
C SER A 301 -2.80 12.55 13.14
N ASN A 302 -2.71 11.26 13.44
CA ASN A 302 -3.29 10.16 12.68
C ASN A 302 -4.57 9.63 13.32
N TYR A 303 -5.47 9.11 12.50
CA TYR A 303 -6.68 8.43 12.99
C TYR A 303 -6.50 6.91 12.91
N ILE A 304 -6.56 6.22 14.04
CA ILE A 304 -6.41 4.77 14.15
C ILE A 304 -7.59 4.21 14.93
N LYS A 305 -8.43 3.42 14.25
CA LYS A 305 -9.55 2.71 14.87
C LYS A 305 -9.43 1.23 14.60
N THR A 306 -9.40 0.45 15.67
CA THR A 306 -9.32 -1.01 15.60
C THR A 306 -10.13 -1.66 16.71
N ASN A 307 -10.63 -2.86 16.45
CA ASN A 307 -11.27 -3.73 17.44
C ASN A 307 -10.38 -4.95 17.79
N ARG A 308 -9.05 -4.77 17.74
CA ARG A 308 -8.06 -5.82 17.98
C ARG A 308 -8.33 -6.62 19.26
N LEU A 309 -8.62 -5.94 20.36
CA LEU A 309 -8.83 -6.59 21.65
C LEU A 309 -10.11 -7.46 21.67
N GLU A 310 -11.14 -7.07 20.94
CA GLU A 310 -12.36 -7.85 20.76
C GLU A 310 -12.12 -9.08 19.87
N PHE A 311 -11.34 -8.89 18.79
CA PHE A 311 -10.94 -9.98 17.90
C PHE A 311 -10.12 -11.04 18.63
N GLU A 312 -9.06 -10.62 19.34
CA GLU A 312 -8.21 -11.48 20.18
C GLU A 312 -9.01 -12.17 21.29
N ALA A 313 -9.91 -11.45 21.97
CA ALA A 313 -10.77 -12.03 22.99
C ALA A 313 -11.71 -13.10 22.42
N CYS A 314 -12.23 -12.91 21.21
CA CYS A 314 -13.05 -13.90 20.53
C CYS A 314 -12.23 -15.17 20.20
N ILE A 315 -11.01 -15.02 19.68
CA ILE A 315 -10.09 -16.14 19.42
C ILE A 315 -9.79 -16.91 20.71
N ASN A 316 -9.45 -16.20 21.78
CA ASN A 316 -9.22 -16.82 23.10
C ASN A 316 -10.47 -17.54 23.62
N GLY A 317 -11.66 -17.01 23.35
CA GLY A 317 -12.93 -17.67 23.64
C GLY A 317 -13.10 -18.99 22.91
N ILE A 318 -12.68 -19.08 21.65
CA ILE A 318 -12.64 -20.33 20.89
C ILE A 318 -11.63 -21.28 21.56
N LEU A 319 -10.41 -20.84 21.79
CA LEU A 319 -9.33 -21.65 22.35
C LEU A 319 -9.56 -22.07 23.81
N GLY A 320 -10.49 -21.43 24.53
CA GLY A 320 -10.78 -21.70 25.94
C GLY A 320 -9.78 -21.08 26.90
N ARG A 321 -9.08 -20.02 26.49
CA ARG A 321 -8.11 -19.28 27.31
C ARG A 321 -8.81 -18.19 28.11
N SER A 322 -8.56 -18.12 29.42
CA SER A 322 -9.06 -17.04 30.27
C SER A 322 -8.18 -15.80 30.17
N ARG A 323 -8.79 -14.60 30.15
CA ARG A 323 -8.05 -13.33 30.34
C ARG A 323 -7.36 -13.38 31.71
N GLU A 324 -6.03 -13.27 31.74
CA GLU A 324 -5.30 -12.81 32.93
C GLU A 324 -5.37 -11.29 33.06
#